data_AF-A0AA97AY23-F1
#
_entry.id   AF-A0AA97AY23-F1
#
_cell.length_a   1.000
_cell.length_b   1.000
_cell.length_c   1.000
_cell.angle_alpha   90.00
_cell.angle_beta   90.00
_cell.angle_gamma   90.00
#
_symmetry.space_group_name_H-M   'P 1'
#
loop_
_entity.id
_entity.type
_entity.pdbx_description
1 polymer ?
#
loop_
_entity_poly.entity_id
_entity_poly.type
_entity_poly.pdbx_seq_one_letter_code
_entity_poly.pdbx_strand_id
1 'polypeptide(L)' 'MRLSTLQSWVYRRRRQQGENGKAVRLLPVEVATTPAATESMLEVVTTSGARVRFAVGTDVEYVARLVGALGR' A
#
# COMPACT_ATOMS: atom_id res chain seq x y z
N MET A 1 -14.79 -4.10 4.73
CA MET A 1 -14.01 -2.91 5.14
C MET A 1 -14.98 -1.84 5.63
N ARG A 2 -14.80 -1.29 6.84
CA ARG A 2 -15.72 -0.28 7.41
C ARG A 2 -15.29 1.12 6.96
N LEU A 3 -16.25 1.99 6.65
CA LEU A 3 -15.99 3.38 6.22
C LEU A 3 -15.18 4.17 7.28
N SER A 4 -15.40 3.88 8.55
CA SER A 4 -14.66 4.49 9.66
C SER A 4 -13.16 4.22 9.60
N THR A 5 -12.76 3.03 9.13
CA THR A 5 -11.36 2.67 8.93
C THR A 5 -10.76 3.56 7.84
N LEU A 6 -11.42 3.66 6.68
CA LEU A 6 -10.96 4.50 5.57
C LEU A 6 -10.91 5.99 5.95
N GLN A 7 -11.92 6.49 6.66
CA GLN A 7 -11.96 7.87 7.15
C GLN A 7 -10.84 8.17 8.14
N SER A 8 -10.56 7.24 9.06
CA SER A 8 -9.43 7.36 9.99
C SER A 8 -8.09 7.37 9.25
N TRP A 9 -7.95 6.56 8.20
CA TRP A 9 -6.79 6.55 7.32
C TRP A 9 -6.62 7.88 6.56
N VAL A 10 -7.69 8.39 5.94
CA VAL A 10 -7.68 9.67 5.21
C VAL A 10 -7.34 10.83 6.15
N TYR A 11 -7.93 10.84 7.35
CA TYR A 11 -7.63 11.84 8.37
C TYR A 11 -6.15 11.81 8.79
N ARG A 12 -5.62 10.63 9.11
CA ARG A 12 -4.22 10.45 9.53
C ARG A 12 -3.26 10.87 8.43
N ARG A 13 -3.55 10.50 7.17
CA ARG A 13 -2.73 10.88 6.00
C ARG A 13 -2.70 12.39 5.77
N ARG A 14 -3.85 13.07 5.90
CA ARG A 14 -3.90 14.55 5.79
C ARG A 14 -3.09 15.24 6.88
N ARG A 15 -3.11 14.70 8.11
CA ARG A 15 -2.37 15.28 9.22
C ARG A 15 -0.86 15.12 9.10
N GLN A 16 -0.38 13.94 8.69
CA GLN A 16 1.04 13.69 8.46
C GLN A 16 1.66 14.60 7.39
N GLN A 17 0.86 15.04 6.41
CA GLN A 17 1.29 16.00 5.37
C GLN A 17 1.29 17.45 5.86
N GLY A 18 0.41 17.79 6.81
CA GLY A 18 0.32 19.14 7.40
C GLY A 18 1.24 19.37 8.60
N GLU A 19 1.67 18.31 9.29
CA GLU A 19 2.57 18.34 10.45
C GLU A 19 4.06 18.26 10.04
N ASN A 20 4.46 18.94 8.96
CA ASN A 20 5.85 19.42 8.82
C ASN A 20 6.17 20.57 9.81
N GLY A 21 5.32 20.76 10.82
CA GLY A 21 5.38 21.82 11.82
C GLY A 21 6.29 21.44 12.99
N LYS A 22 7.43 22.16 13.07
CA LYS A 22 8.54 22.04 14.03
C LYS A 22 9.36 20.76 13.91
N ALA A 23 10.61 20.94 13.50
CA ALA A 23 11.66 19.95 13.51
C ALA A 23 11.96 19.48 14.95
N VAL A 24 11.14 18.56 15.46
CA VAL A 24 11.52 17.72 16.59
C VAL A 24 12.64 16.83 16.09
N ARG A 25 13.86 17.02 16.61
CA ARG A 25 15.01 16.19 16.25
C ARG A 25 14.83 14.83 16.92
N LEU A 26 14.11 13.93 16.24
CA LEU A 26 14.06 12.53 16.60
C LEU A 26 15.46 11.96 16.39
N LEU A 27 16.02 11.35 17.43
CA LEU A 27 17.22 10.53 17.27
C LEU A 27 16.86 9.33 16.38
N PRO A 28 17.70 8.94 15.42
CA PRO A 28 17.45 7.75 14.62
C PRO A 28 17.40 6.54 15.56
N VAL A 29 16.21 5.98 15.72
CA VAL A 29 16.08 4.61 16.25
C VAL A 29 16.30 3.71 15.05
N GLU A 30 17.47 3.09 14.98
CA GLU A 30 17.74 2.04 14.00
C GLU A 30 16.84 0.84 14.32
N VAL A 31 15.67 0.82 13.71
CA VAL A 31 14.83 -0.37 13.67
C VAL A 31 15.40 -1.25 12.58
N ALA A 32 16.05 -2.34 12.97
CA ALA A 32 16.42 -3.39 12.02
C ALA A 32 15.14 -3.89 11.35
N THR A 33 14.89 -3.41 10.13
CA THR A 33 13.84 -3.98 9.29
C THR A 33 14.38 -5.29 8.78
N THR A 34 13.67 -6.39 9.06
CA THR A 34 13.95 -7.66 8.39
C THR A 34 13.91 -7.38 6.89
N PRO A 35 14.99 -7.68 6.13
CA PRO A 35 14.95 -7.48 4.69
C PRO A 35 13.73 -8.24 4.18
N ALA A 36 12.85 -7.54 3.48
CA ALA A 36 11.72 -8.19 2.83
C ALA A 36 12.31 -9.31 1.98
N ALA A 37 11.94 -10.55 2.30
CA ALA A 37 12.30 -11.68 1.46
C ALA A 37 11.95 -11.27 0.02
N THR A 38 12.89 -11.45 -0.90
CA THR A 38 12.66 -11.16 -2.33
C THR A 38 11.73 -12.24 -2.86
N GLU A 39 10.48 -12.21 -2.41
CA GLU A 39 9.39 -12.92 -3.03
C GLU A 39 9.27 -12.32 -4.43
N SER A 40 9.40 -13.16 -5.45
CA SER A 40 9.21 -12.71 -6.83
C SER A 40 7.81 -12.10 -6.93
N MET A 41 7.74 -10.78 -7.06
CA MET A 41 6.47 -10.06 -7.19
C MET A 41 6.20 -9.76 -8.66
N LEU A 42 4.96 -9.95 -9.08
CA LEU A 42 4.46 -9.54 -10.38
C LEU A 42 3.63 -8.26 -10.22
N GLU A 43 3.74 -7.36 -11.19
CA GLU A 43 2.96 -6.13 -11.26
C GLU A 43 2.12 -6.10 -12.54
N VAL A 44 0.83 -5.79 -12.38
CA VAL A 44 -0.12 -5.64 -13.49
C VAL A 44 -0.70 -4.23 -13.43
N VAL A 45 -0.67 -3.53 -14.56
CA VAL A 45 -1.30 -2.22 -14.74
C VAL A 45 -2.62 -2.43 -15.48
N THR A 46 -3.73 -1.96 -14.89
CA THR A 46 -5.06 -2.02 -15.52
C THR A 46 -5.24 -0.86 -16.51
N THR A 47 -6.25 -0.97 -17.38
CA THR A 47 -6.66 0.11 -18.29
C THR A 47 -7.09 1.38 -17.56
N SER A 48 -7.62 1.26 -16.34
CA SER A 48 -7.94 2.39 -15.45
C SER A 48 -6.71 3.04 -14.79
N GLY A 49 -5.51 2.48 -15.00
CA GLY A 49 -4.26 2.97 -14.40
C GLY A 49 -3.99 2.46 -12.99
N ALA A 50 -4.84 1.58 -12.45
CA ALA A 50 -4.58 0.92 -11.18
C ALA A 50 -3.41 -0.07 -11.33
N ARG A 51 -2.58 -0.17 -10.28
CA ARG A 51 -1.43 -1.08 -10.24
C ARG A 51 -1.67 -2.15 -9.19
N VAL A 52 -1.63 -3.41 -9.60
CA VAL A 52 -1.83 -4.57 -8.73
C VAL A 52 -0.51 -5.32 -8.64
N ARG A 53 0.00 -5.48 -7.41
CA ARG A 53 1.22 -6.23 -7.13
C ARG A 53 0.89 -7.46 -6.28
N PHE A 54 1.40 -8.61 -6.67
CA PHE A 54 1.16 -9.89 -5.99
C PHE A 54 2.37 -10.82 -6.11
N ALA A 55 2.48 -11.79 -5.19
CA ALA A 55 3.57 -12.76 -5.20
C ALA A 55 3.36 -13.84 -6.27
N VAL A 56 4.45 -14.36 -6.84
CA VAL A 56 4.41 -15.54 -7.71
C VAL A 56 3.82 -16.72 -6.93
N GLY A 57 2.88 -17.44 -7.54
CA GLY A 57 2.12 -18.52 -6.89
C GLY A 57 0.79 -18.07 -6.28
N THR A 58 0.46 -16.77 -6.32
CA THR A 58 -0.90 -16.31 -5.99
C THR A 58 -1.91 -16.89 -6.99
N ASP A 59 -3.07 -17.30 -6.48
CA ASP A 59 -4.16 -17.86 -7.28
C ASP A 59 -4.55 -16.94 -8.45
N VAL A 60 -4.54 -17.52 -9.65
CA VAL A 60 -4.76 -16.79 -10.91
C VAL A 60 -6.20 -16.31 -11.05
N GLU A 61 -7.18 -17.10 -10.59
CA GLU A 61 -8.60 -16.74 -10.67
C GLU A 61 -8.90 -15.55 -9.76
N TYR A 62 -8.31 -15.55 -8.56
CA TYR A 62 -8.40 -14.44 -7.63
C TYR A 62 -7.80 -13.15 -8.23
N VAL A 63 -6.61 -13.24 -8.82
CA VAL A 63 -5.95 -12.08 -9.47
C VAL A 63 -6.80 -11.57 -10.64
N ALA A 64 -7.33 -12.46 -11.49
CA ALA A 64 -8.17 -12.07 -12.61
C ALA A 64 -9.45 -11.34 -12.16
N ARG A 65 -10.10 -11.84 -11.10
CA ARG A 65 -11.29 -11.21 -10.51
C ARG A 65 -10.96 -9.83 -9.93
N LEU A 66 -9.81 -9.71 -9.25
CA LEU A 66 -9.35 -8.44 -8.68
C LEU A 66 -9.04 -7.41 -9.78
N VAL A 67 -8.31 -7.82 -10.81
CA VAL A 67 -7.98 -6.96 -11.97
C VAL A 67 -9.26 -6.51 -12.69
N GLY A 68 -10.21 -7.42 -12.94
CA GLY A 68 -11.49 -7.09 -13.56
C GLY A 68 -12.35 -6.14 -12.71
N ALA A 69 -12.30 -6.24 -11.38
CA ALA A 69 -13.00 -5.32 -10.50
C ALA A 69 -12.39 -3.91 -10.50
N LEU A 70 -11.06 -3.80 -10.63
CA LEU A 70 -10.31 -2.54 -10.63
C LEU A 70 -10.24 -1.86 -12.01
N GLY A 71 -10.42 -2.61 -13.10
CA GLY A 71 -10.40 -2.11 -14.47
C GLY A 71 -11.71 -1.50 -14.97
N ARG A 72 -12.76 -1.45 -14.13
CA ARG A 72 -14.03 -0.77 -14.43
C ARG A 72 -14.00 0.70 -14.06
#